data_AF-X1SKQ6-F1
#
_entry.id   AF-X1SKQ6-F1
#
_cell.length_a   1.000
_cell.length_b   1.000
_cell.length_c   1.000
_cell.angle_alpha   90.00
_cell.angle_beta   90.00
_cell.angle_gamma   90.00
#
_symmetry.space_group_name_H-M   'P 1'
#
loop_
_entity.id
_entity.type
_entity.pdbx_description
1 polymer ?
#
loop_
_entity_poly.entity_id
_entity_poly.type
_entity_poly.pdbx_seq_one_letter_code
_entity_poly.pdbx_strand_id
1 'polypeptide(L)'
;SEYYGEDPAELLANWQELVTGDKVQTEYAERAEYETEATVFGSLTPQLGFMLSGRFKRGVNIFPQQLEYNPEHNVQLNLSYKLSDHQRAC
;
A
#
# COMPACT_ATOMS: atom_id res chain seq x y z
N SER A 1 -33.15 29.41 -13.62
CA SER A 1 -31.73 29.21 -13.29
C SER A 1 -31.68 29.12 -11.78
N GLU A 2 -31.14 28.03 -11.23
CA GLU A 2 -31.10 27.80 -9.76
C GLU A 2 -30.33 28.87 -8.98
N TYR A 3 -29.52 29.69 -9.66
CA TYR A 3 -28.63 30.68 -9.05
C TYR A 3 -29.02 32.14 -9.36
N TYR A 4 -30.25 32.39 -9.84
CA TYR A 4 -30.68 33.73 -10.21
C TYR A 4 -31.05 34.56 -8.98
N GLY A 5 -30.22 35.54 -8.63
CA GLY A 5 -30.45 36.46 -7.49
C GLY A 5 -29.56 36.21 -6.28
N GLU A 6 -28.68 35.20 -6.32
CA GLU A 6 -27.65 34.99 -5.29
C GLU A 6 -26.49 35.97 -5.44
N ASP A 7 -25.77 36.24 -4.35
CA ASP A 7 -24.61 37.12 -4.35
C ASP A 7 -23.47 36.48 -5.18
N PRO A 8 -23.00 37.14 -6.26
CA PRO A 8 -21.89 36.65 -7.06
C PRO A 8 -20.61 36.35 -6.25
N ALA A 9 -20.39 37.08 -5.15
CA ALA A 9 -19.24 36.86 -4.28
C ALA A 9 -19.35 35.54 -3.50
N GLU A 10 -20.55 35.18 -3.06
CA GLU A 10 -20.82 33.94 -2.33
C GLU A 10 -20.77 32.73 -3.26
N LEU A 11 -21.29 32.87 -4.48
CA LEU A 11 -21.15 31.88 -5.55
C LEU A 11 -19.67 31.64 -5.92
N LEU A 12 -18.87 32.71 -6.00
CA LEU A 12 -17.44 32.61 -6.26
C LEU A 12 -16.70 31.93 -5.11
N ALA A 13 -17.05 32.24 -3.86
CA ALA A 13 -16.45 31.63 -2.68
C ALA A 13 -16.76 30.12 -2.60
N ASN A 14 -18.01 29.73 -2.84
CA ASN A 14 -18.43 28.32 -2.87
C ASN A 14 -17.74 27.54 -4.00
N TRP A 15 -17.63 28.15 -5.18
CA TRP A 15 -16.88 27.55 -6.29
C TRP A 15 -15.39 27.44 -5.98
N GLN A 16 -14.80 28.47 -5.35
CA GLN A 16 -13.40 28.44 -4.92
C GLN A 16 -13.17 27.34 -3.87
N GLU A 17 -14.06 27.14 -2.90
CA GLU A 17 -13.93 26.06 -1.93
C GLU A 17 -13.96 24.66 -2.59
N LEU A 18 -14.80 24.49 -3.61
CA LEU A 18 -14.88 23.26 -4.41
C LEU A 18 -13.65 23.04 -5.30
N VAL A 19 -13.12 24.10 -5.93
CA VAL A 19 -12.04 24.00 -6.93
C VAL A 19 -10.65 24.08 -6.32
N THR A 20 -10.49 24.76 -5.19
CA THR A 20 -9.25 24.76 -4.39
C THR A 20 -9.14 23.50 -3.51
N GLY A 21 -9.99 22.52 -3.81
CA GLY A 21 -10.38 21.41 -2.96
C GLY A 21 -9.22 20.55 -2.47
N ASP A 22 -9.43 20.08 -1.23
CA ASP A 22 -8.78 18.97 -0.55
C ASP A 22 -7.30 18.76 -0.87
N LYS A 23 -6.41 19.10 0.08
CA LYS A 23 -4.96 18.94 -0.04
C LYS A 23 -4.55 17.55 -0.55
N VAL A 24 -5.38 16.55 -0.25
CA VAL A 24 -5.26 15.17 -0.72
C VAL A 24 -5.27 15.07 -2.26
N GLN A 25 -6.01 15.90 -2.99
CA GLN A 25 -6.04 15.86 -4.45
C GLN A 25 -4.98 16.77 -5.09
N THR A 26 -4.71 17.94 -4.50
CA THR A 26 -3.73 18.90 -5.05
C THR A 26 -2.29 18.42 -4.92
N GLU A 27 -1.94 17.71 -3.84
CA GLU A 27 -0.59 17.20 -3.58
C GLU A 27 -0.41 15.73 -3.99
N TYR A 28 -1.37 15.18 -4.74
CA TYR A 28 -1.38 13.77 -5.15
C TYR A 28 -0.09 13.34 -5.88
N ALA A 29 0.49 14.22 -6.71
CA ALA A 29 1.71 13.96 -7.46
C ALA A 29 3.00 13.95 -6.59
N GLU A 30 2.94 14.47 -5.37
CA GLU A 30 4.10 14.58 -4.47
C GLU A 30 4.21 13.41 -3.47
N ARG A 31 3.27 12.47 -3.52
CA ARG A 31 3.22 11.35 -2.57
C ARG A 31 4.30 10.32 -2.84
N ALA A 32 5.13 10.08 -1.84
CA ALA A 32 6.09 8.99 -1.87
C ALA A 32 5.40 7.63 -1.59
N GLU A 33 5.54 6.70 -2.54
CA GLU A 33 5.30 5.29 -2.32
C GLU A 33 6.52 4.66 -1.65
N TYR A 34 6.30 3.84 -0.62
CA TYR A 34 7.38 3.05 -0.03
C TYR A 34 6.95 1.60 0.17
N GLU A 35 7.93 0.72 0.04
CA GLU A 35 7.78 -0.71 0.22
C GLU A 35 8.90 -1.21 1.13
N THR A 36 8.53 -2.00 2.14
CA THR A 36 9.46 -2.64 3.06
C THR A 36 9.17 -4.12 3.05
N GLU A 37 10.16 -4.91 2.67
CA GLU A 37 10.10 -6.36 2.70
C GLU A 37 11.19 -6.91 3.61
N ALA A 38 10.83 -7.87 4.44
CA ALA A 38 11.74 -8.61 5.30
C ALA A 38 11.46 -10.10 5.15
N THR A 39 12.50 -10.85 4.80
CA THR A 39 12.42 -12.31 4.66
C THR A 39 13.48 -12.96 5.55
N VAL A 40 13.04 -13.88 6.40
CA VAL A 40 13.88 -14.69 7.29
C VAL A 40 13.68 -16.15 6.96
N PHE A 41 14.78 -16.88 6.77
CA PHE A 41 14.74 -18.29 6.39
C PHE A 41 15.80 -19.08 7.14
N GLY A 42 15.58 -20.38 7.28
CA GLY A 42 16.53 -21.26 7.94
C GLY A 42 16.02 -22.68 8.10
N SER A 43 16.74 -23.47 8.89
CA SER A 43 16.36 -24.81 9.27
C SER A 43 16.15 -24.90 10.77
N LEU A 44 14.98 -25.38 11.20
CA LEU A 44 14.74 -25.72 12.60
C LEU A 44 15.41 -27.05 12.96
N THR A 45 15.43 -27.99 12.02
CA THR A 45 16.14 -29.28 12.11
C THR A 45 16.76 -29.62 10.75
N PRO A 46 17.67 -30.62 10.65
CA PRO A 46 18.22 -31.05 9.36
C PRO A 46 17.16 -31.44 8.33
N GLN A 47 15.96 -31.84 8.79
CA GLN A 47 14.82 -32.26 7.98
C GLN A 47 13.76 -31.17 7.81
N LEU A 48 13.68 -30.16 8.67
CA LEU A 48 12.64 -29.13 8.65
C LEU A 48 13.22 -27.74 8.39
N GLY A 49 12.92 -27.21 7.21
CA GLY A 49 13.22 -25.82 6.81
C GLY A 49 12.01 -24.91 6.93
N PHE A 50 12.25 -23.62 7.17
CA PHE A 50 11.22 -22.59 7.19
C PHE A 50 11.66 -21.35 6.41
N MET A 51 10.68 -20.61 5.90
CA MET A 51 10.84 -19.26 5.38
C MET A 51 9.62 -18.45 5.82
N LEU A 52 9.87 -17.29 6.41
CA LEU A 52 8.87 -16.30 6.78
C LEU A 52 9.19 -15.02 6.04
N SER A 53 8.26 -14.52 5.24
CA SER A 53 8.37 -13.25 4.53
C SER A 53 7.23 -12.32 4.95
N GLY A 54 7.56 -11.07 5.22
CA GLY A 54 6.61 -10.00 5.47
C GLY A 54 6.90 -8.83 4.55
N ARG A 55 5.87 -8.33 3.86
CA ARG A 55 5.94 -7.17 2.99
C ARG A 55 4.88 -6.16 3.42
N PHE A 56 5.30 -4.92 3.58
CA PHE A 56 4.44 -3.78 3.82
C PHE A 56 4.65 -2.75 2.72
N LYS A 57 3.58 -2.38 2.04
CA LYS A 57 3.60 -1.37 0.99
C LYS A 57 2.64 -0.25 1.36
N ARG A 58 3.13 0.98 1.43
CA ARG A 58 2.30 2.19 1.46
C ARG A 58 2.14 2.66 0.02
N GLY A 59 1.18 2.08 -0.68
CA GLY A 59 0.89 2.41 -2.07
C GLY A 59 0.17 3.75 -2.20
N VAL A 60 0.44 4.47 -3.28
CA VAL A 60 -0.39 5.59 -3.71
C VAL A 60 -1.48 5.05 -4.64
N ASN A 61 -2.71 5.53 -4.50
CA ASN A 61 -3.79 5.14 -5.41
C ASN A 61 -3.46 5.62 -6.83
N ILE A 62 -3.86 4.90 -7.89
CA ILE A 62 -3.59 5.26 -9.30
C ILE A 62 -4.37 6.51 -9.75
N PHE A 63 -5.43 6.84 -9.03
CA PHE A 63 -6.24 8.05 -9.22
C PHE A 63 -6.36 8.81 -7.91
N PRO A 64 -6.52 10.14 -7.95
CA PRO A 64 -6.80 10.94 -6.77
C PRO A 64 -8.11 10.45 -6.13
N GLN A 65 -7.99 9.90 -4.92
CA GLN A 65 -9.10 9.44 -4.09
C GLN A 65 -9.00 10.14 -2.74
N GLN A 66 -10.10 10.19 -2.00
CA GLN A 66 -10.14 10.77 -0.64
C GLN A 66 -9.17 10.06 0.33
N LEU A 67 -8.83 8.79 0.07
CA LEU A 67 -7.84 8.06 0.82
C LEU A 67 -6.43 8.38 0.32
N GLU A 68 -5.61 8.92 1.22
CA GLU A 68 -4.25 9.39 0.93
C GLU A 68 -3.33 8.25 0.47
N TYR A 69 -3.47 7.07 1.09
CA TYR A 69 -2.67 5.87 0.83
C TYR A 69 -3.52 4.60 0.83
N ASN A 70 -3.06 3.59 0.09
CA ASN A 70 -3.61 2.25 0.08
C ASN A 70 -2.56 1.26 0.63
N PRO A 71 -2.55 1.02 1.95
CA PRO A 71 -1.59 0.11 2.55
C PRO A 71 -1.89 -1.35 2.16
N GLU A 72 -0.87 -2.07 1.70
CA GLU A 72 -0.92 -3.51 1.47
C GLU A 72 0.01 -4.22 2.45
N HIS A 73 -0.53 -5.26 3.09
CA HIS A 73 0.21 -6.14 3.99
C HIS A 73 0.20 -7.55 3.42
N ASN A 74 1.38 -8.13 3.24
CA ASN A 74 1.52 -9.50 2.79
C ASN A 74 2.42 -10.27 3.77
N VAL A 75 1.96 -11.44 4.22
CA VAL A 75 2.70 -12.31 5.13
C VAL A 75 2.67 -13.71 4.54
N GLN A 76 3.84 -14.30 4.36
CA GLN A 76 4.00 -15.62 3.76
C GLN A 76 4.82 -16.50 4.69
N LEU A 77 4.32 -17.72 4.92
CA LEU A 77 5.01 -18.77 5.66
C LEU A 77 5.15 -19.99 4.74
N ASN A 78 6.38 -20.45 4.57
CA ASN A 78 6.69 -21.68 3.85
C ASN A 78 7.40 -22.64 4.80
N LEU A 79 6.92 -23.89 4.86
CA LEU A 79 7.50 -24.98 5.62
C LEU A 79 7.91 -26.09 4.67
N SER A 80 9.13 -26.57 4.82
CA SER A 80 9.71 -27.62 3.98
C SER A 80 10.16 -28.78 4.84
N TYR A 81 9.81 -30.01 4.44
CA TYR A 81 10.18 -31.23 5.16
C TYR A 81 10.87 -32.21 4.22
N LYS A 82 12.04 -32.74 4.64
CA LYS A 82 12.78 -33.75 3.90
C LYS A 82 12.23 -35.15 4.22
N LEU A 83 11.67 -35.83 3.22
CA LEU A 83 11.06 -37.15 3.36
C LEU A 83 12.08 -38.31 3.33
N SER A 84 13.25 -38.15 2.70
CA SER A 84 14.35 -39.10 2.82
C SER A 84 15.72 -38.43 2.72
N ASP A 85 16.65 -38.86 3.57
CA ASP A 85 18.08 -38.59 3.40
C ASP A 85 18.64 -39.62 2.42
N HIS A 86 18.46 -39.40 1.11
CA HIS A 86 19.40 -39.98 0.15
C HIS A 86 20.70 -39.19 0.20
N GLN A 87 21.42 -39.29 1.33
CA GLN A 87 22.87 -39.12 1.32
C GLN A 87 23.41 -40.21 0.39
N ARG A 88 23.74 -39.83 -0.85
CA ARG A 88 24.72 -40.61 -1.60
C ARG A 88 26.00 -40.53 -0.79
N ALA A 89 26.32 -41.62 -0.09
CA ALA A 89 27.65 -41.85 0.45
C ALA A 89 28.61 -41.79 -0.75
N CYS A 90 29.41 -40.72 -0.82
CA CYS A 90 30.60 -40.66 -1.64
C CYS A 90 31.74 -41.36 -0.91
#